data_AF-A0A8V0ZZG5-F1
#
_entry.id   AF-A0A8V0ZZG5-F1
#
_cell.length_a   1.000
_cell.length_b   1.000
_cell.length_c   1.000
_cell.angle_alpha   90.00
_cell.angle_beta   90.00
_cell.angle_gamma   90.00
#
_symmetry.space_group_name_H-M   'P 1'
#
loop_
_entity.id
_entity.type
_entity.pdbx_description
1 polymer ?
#
loop_
_entity_poly.entity_id
_entity_poly.type
_entity_poly.pdbx_seq_one_letter_code
_entity_poly.pdbx_strand_id
1 'polypeptide(L)'
;LTVGPPPTPIPNPQVVATDFLEVNREELQRWVRGEPGAFDWSPFIQHVCKIEGRGEPWQEKERRLRGRLRRILPIDVHCADPLGAPLRPPADALLSTFCLEAVSPDRAAFGRALLNVGSMLRPGGHALLLGALGESFYLAGAARLPVVPLDEDDVRGALSDAGFTIRDFRSYAMPPALRTAVDDVQGVFFVHAQKPLEG
;
A
#
# COMPACT_ATOMS: atom_id res chain seq x y z
N LEU A 1 -44.86 -15.87 -12.20
CA LEU A 1 -43.77 -15.02 -11.69
C LEU A 1 -42.59 -15.93 -11.36
N THR A 2 -41.65 -16.08 -12.29
CA THR A 2 -40.41 -16.84 -12.05
C THR A 2 -39.49 -15.97 -11.21
N VAL A 3 -39.32 -16.34 -9.94
CA VAL A 3 -38.33 -15.72 -9.06
C VAL A 3 -36.96 -16.02 -9.66
N GLY A 4 -36.23 -14.97 -10.06
CA GLY A 4 -34.87 -15.10 -10.56
C GLY A 4 -33.94 -15.73 -9.52
N PRO A 5 -32.79 -16.28 -9.93
CA PRO A 5 -31.84 -16.85 -8.99
C PRO A 5 -31.45 -15.81 -7.94
N PRO A 6 -31.24 -16.22 -6.68
CA PRO A 6 -30.78 -15.31 -5.63
C PRO A 6 -29.49 -14.63 -6.09
N PRO A 7 -29.29 -13.34 -5.76
CA PRO A 7 -28.05 -12.65 -6.08
C PRO A 7 -26.88 -13.46 -5.50
N THR A 8 -25.86 -13.69 -6.32
CA THR A 8 -24.62 -14.31 -5.89
C THR A 8 -24.08 -13.54 -4.68
N PRO A 9 -23.75 -14.23 -3.57
CA PRO A 9 -23.21 -13.54 -2.40
C PRO A 9 -21.96 -12.77 -2.83
N ILE A 10 -21.95 -11.46 -2.58
CA ILE A 10 -20.76 -10.64 -2.79
C ILE A 10 -19.64 -11.29 -1.97
N PRO A 11 -18.54 -11.76 -2.59
CA PRO A 11 -17.49 -12.41 -1.85
C PRO A 11 -16.98 -11.45 -0.77
N ASN A 12 -16.77 -12.00 0.43
CA ASN A 12 -16.22 -11.22 1.53
C ASN A 12 -14.89 -10.60 1.07
N PRO A 13 -14.68 -9.28 1.21
CA PRO A 13 -13.48 -8.63 0.70
C PRO A 13 -12.25 -9.22 1.38
N GLN A 14 -11.32 -9.72 0.56
CA GLN A 14 -10.07 -10.33 1.00
C GLN A 14 -8.94 -9.31 0.90
N VAL A 15 -8.05 -9.30 1.89
CA VAL A 15 -6.82 -8.50 1.86
C VAL A 15 -5.63 -9.45 1.81
N VAL A 16 -4.76 -9.23 0.83
CA VAL A 16 -3.43 -9.86 0.74
C VAL A 16 -2.41 -8.81 1.16
N ALA A 17 -1.65 -9.10 2.21
CA ALA A 17 -0.52 -8.28 2.60
C ALA A 17 0.77 -8.92 2.10
N THR A 18 1.78 -8.10 1.83
CA THR A 18 3.02 -8.56 1.23
C THR A 18 4.20 -7.75 1.74
N ASP A 19 5.32 -8.40 1.96
CA ASP A 19 6.59 -7.72 2.26
C ASP A 19 7.77 -8.58 1.77
N PHE A 20 8.86 -7.95 1.35
CA PHE A 20 10.07 -8.64 0.90
C PHE A 20 10.74 -9.37 2.07
N LEU A 21 10.83 -8.72 3.24
CA LEU A 21 11.50 -9.26 4.40
C LEU A 21 10.60 -10.23 5.16
N GLU A 22 11.15 -11.40 5.48
CA GLU A 22 10.43 -12.40 6.29
C GLU A 22 10.06 -11.87 7.68
N VAL A 23 10.96 -11.14 8.33
CA VAL A 23 10.73 -10.55 9.65
C VAL A 23 9.53 -9.59 9.69
N ASN A 24 9.28 -8.83 8.61
CA ASN A 24 8.11 -7.95 8.53
C ASN A 24 6.82 -8.77 8.39
N ARG A 25 6.87 -9.84 7.58
CA ARG A 25 5.73 -10.77 7.43
C ARG A 25 5.42 -11.48 8.74
N GLU A 26 6.43 -11.87 9.51
CA GLU A 26 6.26 -12.44 10.84
C GLU A 26 5.57 -11.46 11.79
N GLU A 27 6.01 -10.21 11.87
CA GLU A 27 5.37 -9.19 12.72
C GLU A 27 3.88 -8.96 12.35
N LEU A 28 3.56 -8.95 11.05
CA LEU A 28 2.16 -8.94 10.60
C LEU A 28 1.39 -10.18 11.05
N GLN A 29 1.98 -11.37 10.94
CA GLN A 29 1.36 -12.62 11.37
C GLN A 29 1.11 -12.65 12.88
N ARG A 30 2.04 -12.13 13.69
CA ARG A 30 1.89 -12.02 15.15
C ARG A 30 0.72 -11.11 15.50
N TRP A 31 0.61 -9.95 14.85
CA TRP A 31 -0.52 -9.05 15.06
C TRP A 31 -1.86 -9.65 14.61
N VAL A 32 -1.90 -10.34 13.45
CA VAL A 32 -3.11 -11.01 12.96
C VAL A 32 -3.58 -12.11 13.93
N ARG A 33 -2.65 -12.84 14.55
CA ARG A 33 -2.96 -13.87 15.56
C ARG A 33 -3.30 -13.31 16.94
N GLY A 34 -3.17 -12.01 17.15
CA GLY A 34 -3.43 -11.36 18.44
C GLY A 34 -2.42 -11.78 19.51
N GLU A 35 -1.17 -12.03 19.12
CA GLU A 35 -0.14 -12.44 20.07
C GLU A 35 0.22 -11.32 21.07
N PRO A 36 0.48 -11.66 22.34
CA PRO A 36 1.07 -10.72 23.29
C PRO A 36 2.39 -10.15 22.75
N GLY A 37 2.58 -8.84 22.88
CA GLY A 37 3.78 -8.14 22.45
C GLY A 37 3.85 -7.80 20.97
N ALA A 38 2.82 -8.11 20.17
CA ALA A 38 2.66 -7.51 18.85
C ALA A 38 2.45 -5.99 18.98
N PHE A 39 2.83 -5.23 17.96
CA PHE A 39 2.69 -3.77 17.96
C PHE A 39 1.24 -3.33 18.22
N ASP A 40 1.07 -2.34 19.11
CA ASP A 40 -0.24 -1.80 19.46
C ASP A 40 -0.74 -0.80 18.41
N TRP A 41 -1.56 -1.30 17.50
CA TRP A 41 -2.23 -0.50 16.47
C TRP A 41 -3.50 0.21 16.97
N SER A 42 -3.92 0.02 18.22
CA SER A 42 -5.19 0.57 18.72
C SER A 42 -5.32 2.09 18.61
N PRO A 43 -4.28 2.93 18.81
CA PRO A 43 -4.42 4.38 18.64
C PRO A 43 -4.77 4.78 17.20
N PHE A 44 -4.19 4.09 16.21
CA PHE A 44 -4.47 4.32 14.79
C PHE A 44 -5.88 3.86 14.41
N ILE A 45 -6.29 2.67 14.87
CA ILE A 45 -7.62 2.13 14.58
C ILE A 45 -8.72 2.99 15.22
N GLN A 46 -8.49 3.47 16.44
CA GLN A 46 -9.39 4.42 17.11
C GLN A 46 -9.51 5.73 16.33
N HIS A 47 -8.39 6.27 15.84
CA HIS A 47 -8.39 7.47 15.01
C HIS A 47 -9.19 7.24 13.71
N VAL A 48 -8.98 6.10 13.04
CA VAL A 48 -9.74 5.71 11.84
C VAL A 48 -11.25 5.60 12.14
N CYS A 49 -11.66 4.97 13.24
CA CYS A 49 -13.07 4.95 13.66
C CYS A 49 -13.65 6.36 13.83
N LYS A 50 -12.89 7.27 14.44
CA LYS A 50 -13.31 8.65 14.67
C LYS A 50 -13.53 9.41 13.36
N ILE A 51 -12.58 9.34 12.42
CA ILE A 51 -12.70 10.04 11.12
C ILE A 51 -13.77 9.44 10.21
N GLU A 52 -14.02 8.13 10.30
CA GLU A 52 -15.08 7.49 9.52
C GLU A 52 -16.49 7.86 10.03
N GLY A 53 -16.62 8.25 11.31
CA GLY A 53 -17.89 8.75 11.87
C GLY A 53 -19.03 7.72 11.94
N ARG A 54 -18.73 6.42 11.81
CA ARG A 54 -19.74 5.34 11.74
C ARG A 54 -20.21 4.81 13.09
N GLY A 55 -19.65 5.30 14.20
CA GLY A 55 -19.92 4.80 15.54
C GLY A 55 -19.47 3.36 15.80
N GLU A 56 -18.64 2.79 14.91
CA GLU A 56 -18.10 1.44 15.05
C GLU A 56 -17.10 1.36 16.21
N PRO A 57 -17.26 0.40 17.16
CA PRO A 57 -16.25 0.11 18.17
C PRO A 57 -14.93 -0.31 17.51
N TRP A 58 -13.81 0.27 17.95
CA TRP A 58 -12.50 0.03 17.33
C TRP A 58 -12.08 -1.45 17.39
N GLN A 59 -12.48 -2.18 18.43
CA GLN A 59 -12.23 -3.61 18.57
C GLN A 59 -12.94 -4.44 17.50
N GLU A 60 -14.12 -4.01 17.04
CA GLU A 60 -14.83 -4.66 15.94
C GLU A 60 -14.10 -4.42 14.61
N LYS A 61 -13.66 -3.17 14.38
CA LYS A 61 -12.85 -2.82 13.20
C LYS A 61 -11.57 -3.63 13.15
N GLU A 62 -10.86 -3.73 14.27
CA GLU A 62 -9.63 -4.51 14.40
C GLU A 62 -9.87 -5.99 14.11
N ARG A 63 -10.87 -6.61 14.76
CA ARG A 63 -11.21 -8.03 14.56
C ARG A 63 -11.56 -8.31 13.10
N ARG A 64 -12.31 -7.41 12.46
CA ARG A 64 -12.66 -7.53 11.05
C ARG A 64 -11.44 -7.41 10.14
N LEU A 65 -10.51 -6.50 10.44
CA LEU A 65 -9.28 -6.34 9.67
C LEU A 65 -8.40 -7.60 9.76
N ARG A 66 -8.18 -8.12 10.99
CA ARG A 66 -7.47 -9.40 11.20
C ARG A 66 -8.14 -10.54 10.42
N GLY A 67 -9.47 -10.62 10.44
CA GLY A 67 -10.21 -11.66 9.72
C GLY A 67 -10.13 -11.60 8.19
N ARG A 68 -9.80 -10.43 7.61
CA ARG A 68 -9.63 -10.20 6.16
C ARG A 68 -8.18 -10.39 5.69
N LEU A 69 -7.20 -10.13 6.55
CA LEU A 69 -5.76 -10.31 6.31
C LEU A 69 -5.35 -11.79 6.45
N ARG A 70 -5.86 -12.64 5.55
CA ARG A 70 -5.63 -14.09 5.62
C ARG A 70 -4.38 -14.57 4.88
N ARG A 71 -3.84 -13.75 3.98
CA ARG A 71 -2.68 -14.11 3.16
C ARG A 71 -1.61 -13.05 3.34
N ILE A 72 -0.46 -13.48 3.86
CA ILE A 72 0.74 -12.66 4.01
C ILE A 72 1.82 -13.36 3.18
N LEU A 73 2.25 -12.75 2.07
CA LEU A 73 3.09 -13.39 1.05
C LEU A 73 4.43 -12.66 0.89
N PRO A 74 5.50 -13.35 0.48
CA PRO A 74 6.69 -12.67 -0.02
C PRO A 74 6.38 -11.90 -1.31
N ILE A 75 7.08 -10.80 -1.52
CA ILE A 75 7.01 -10.01 -2.75
C ILE A 75 8.39 -9.46 -3.09
N ASP A 76 8.72 -9.38 -4.38
CA ASP A 76 9.81 -8.58 -4.91
C ASP A 76 9.29 -7.69 -6.04
N VAL A 77 9.20 -6.39 -5.79
CA VAL A 77 8.63 -5.42 -6.75
C VAL A 77 9.49 -5.23 -8.00
N HIS A 78 10.75 -5.66 -7.98
CA HIS A 78 11.64 -5.58 -9.13
C HIS A 78 11.53 -6.79 -10.06
N CYS A 79 10.83 -7.84 -9.64
CA CYS A 79 10.48 -8.97 -10.49
C CYS A 79 9.25 -8.65 -11.37
N ALA A 80 9.25 -9.12 -12.62
CA ALA A 80 8.12 -8.96 -13.54
C ALA A 80 6.82 -9.58 -13.00
N ASP A 81 6.94 -10.69 -12.27
CA ASP A 81 5.88 -11.29 -11.45
C ASP A 81 6.22 -11.09 -9.96
N PRO A 82 5.74 -10.02 -9.30
CA PRO A 82 6.20 -9.68 -7.96
C PRO A 82 5.97 -10.74 -6.89
N LEU A 83 4.94 -11.57 -7.05
CA LEU A 83 4.60 -12.66 -6.14
C LEU A 83 5.20 -14.02 -6.56
N GLY A 84 6.10 -14.03 -7.54
CA GLY A 84 6.65 -15.23 -8.18
C GLY A 84 5.67 -15.94 -9.13
N ALA A 85 4.41 -15.52 -9.16
CA ALA A 85 3.41 -15.93 -10.13
C ALA A 85 2.30 -14.86 -10.24
N PRO A 86 1.56 -14.80 -11.36
CA PRO A 86 0.43 -13.89 -11.50
C PRO A 86 -0.65 -14.11 -10.44
N LEU A 87 -1.15 -13.02 -9.86
CA LEU A 87 -2.28 -13.06 -8.93
C LEU A 87 -3.56 -13.46 -9.65
N ARG A 88 -4.24 -14.51 -9.18
CA ARG A 88 -5.48 -15.02 -9.78
C ARG A 88 -6.60 -15.14 -8.71
N PRO A 89 -7.74 -14.44 -8.88
CA PRO A 89 -7.97 -13.37 -9.86
C PRO A 89 -7.06 -12.15 -9.60
N PRO A 90 -6.82 -11.27 -10.59
CA PRO A 90 -6.13 -10.01 -10.35
C PRO A 90 -6.87 -9.16 -9.31
N ALA A 91 -6.15 -8.31 -8.60
CA ALA A 91 -6.73 -7.48 -7.54
C ALA A 91 -7.67 -6.41 -8.11
N ASP A 92 -8.73 -6.10 -7.37
CA ASP A 92 -9.60 -4.95 -7.64
C ASP A 92 -8.93 -3.61 -7.27
N ALA A 93 -8.11 -3.65 -6.22
CA ALA A 93 -7.38 -2.51 -5.71
C ALA A 93 -5.98 -2.91 -5.22
N LEU A 94 -5.04 -1.99 -5.38
CA LEU A 94 -3.66 -2.08 -4.90
C LEU A 94 -3.41 -0.93 -3.92
N LEU A 95 -2.84 -1.24 -2.76
CA LEU A 95 -2.35 -0.26 -1.79
C LEU A 95 -0.84 -0.47 -1.62
N SER A 96 -0.06 0.59 -1.80
CA SER A 96 1.38 0.56 -1.50
C SER A 96 1.74 1.82 -0.72
N THR A 97 2.43 1.66 0.42
CA THR A 97 2.77 2.77 1.32
C THR A 97 4.24 2.70 1.69
N PHE A 98 5.01 3.75 1.35
CA PHE A 98 6.45 3.88 1.65
C PHE A 98 7.27 2.66 1.20
N CYS A 99 7.12 2.28 -0.07
CA CYS A 99 7.70 1.04 -0.58
C CYS A 99 8.49 1.28 -1.86
N LEU A 100 7.84 1.73 -2.93
CA LEU A 100 8.44 1.76 -4.27
C LEU A 100 9.67 2.68 -4.34
N GLU A 101 9.60 3.86 -3.73
CA GLU A 101 10.71 4.80 -3.62
C GLU A 101 11.81 4.31 -2.69
N ALA A 102 11.45 3.62 -1.60
CA ALA A 102 12.39 3.16 -0.59
C ALA A 102 13.24 1.97 -1.04
N VAL A 103 12.77 1.21 -2.05
CA VAL A 103 13.48 0.02 -2.56
C VAL A 103 14.01 0.19 -3.97
N SER A 104 13.77 1.34 -4.61
CA SER A 104 14.25 1.61 -5.97
C SER A 104 15.56 2.40 -5.95
N PRO A 105 16.63 1.94 -6.63
CA PRO A 105 17.91 2.65 -6.65
C PRO A 105 17.87 3.95 -7.46
N ASP A 106 16.92 4.09 -8.39
CA ASP A 106 16.77 5.26 -9.26
C ASP A 106 15.32 5.43 -9.75
N ARG A 107 15.03 6.56 -10.39
CA ARG A 107 13.69 6.90 -10.94
C ARG A 107 13.20 5.89 -11.97
N ALA A 108 14.11 5.33 -12.77
CA ALA A 108 13.75 4.35 -13.79
C ALA A 108 13.36 3.01 -13.16
N ALA A 109 14.04 2.61 -12.09
CA ALA A 109 13.69 1.45 -11.29
C ALA A 109 12.36 1.66 -10.56
N PHE A 110 12.09 2.86 -10.05
CA PHE A 110 10.79 3.22 -9.49
C PHE A 110 9.65 3.05 -10.52
N GLY A 111 9.82 3.57 -11.73
CA GLY A 111 8.85 3.40 -12.81
C GLY A 111 8.64 1.92 -13.20
N ARG A 112 9.72 1.13 -13.27
CA ARG A 112 9.62 -0.32 -13.52
C ARG A 112 8.91 -1.07 -12.39
N ALA A 113 9.22 -0.76 -11.13
CA ALA A 113 8.56 -1.36 -9.98
C ALA A 113 7.06 -1.03 -9.97
N LEU A 114 6.68 0.21 -10.31
CA LEU A 114 5.28 0.62 -10.47
C LEU A 114 4.56 -0.19 -11.56
N LEU A 115 5.18 -0.42 -12.72
CA LEU A 115 4.65 -1.28 -13.78
C LEU A 115 4.45 -2.72 -13.29
N ASN A 116 5.46 -3.28 -12.61
CA ASN A 116 5.42 -4.65 -12.10
C ASN A 116 4.28 -4.83 -11.09
N VAL A 117 4.14 -3.95 -10.10
CA VAL A 117 3.03 -4.05 -9.13
C VAL A 117 1.68 -3.74 -9.76
N GLY A 118 1.65 -2.83 -10.74
CA GLY A 118 0.46 -2.51 -11.53
C GLY A 118 -0.05 -3.69 -12.37
N SER A 119 0.80 -4.67 -12.70
CA SER A 119 0.41 -5.90 -13.40
C SER A 119 -0.56 -6.76 -12.59
N MET A 120 -0.49 -6.71 -11.26
CA MET A 120 -1.35 -7.47 -10.35
C MET A 120 -2.78 -6.92 -10.27
N LEU A 121 -3.00 -5.69 -10.75
CA LEU A 121 -4.28 -4.99 -10.71
C LEU A 121 -5.08 -5.29 -11.99
N ARG A 122 -6.37 -5.58 -11.86
CA ARG A 122 -7.24 -5.77 -13.04
C ARG A 122 -7.39 -4.46 -13.84
N PRO A 123 -7.74 -4.52 -15.14
CA PRO A 123 -8.18 -3.36 -15.89
C PRO A 123 -9.32 -2.61 -15.17
N GLY A 124 -9.24 -1.28 -15.15
CA GLY A 124 -10.15 -0.42 -14.39
C GLY A 124 -9.98 -0.48 -12.87
N GLY A 125 -9.03 -1.26 -12.34
CA GLY A 125 -8.74 -1.35 -10.91
C GLY A 125 -8.08 -0.08 -10.36
N HIS A 126 -8.06 0.04 -9.03
CA HIS A 126 -7.65 1.26 -8.33
C HIS A 126 -6.31 1.08 -7.62
N ALA A 127 -5.36 1.99 -7.84
CA ALA A 127 -4.12 2.06 -7.08
C ALA A 127 -4.18 3.24 -6.09
N LEU A 128 -3.90 2.96 -4.82
CA LEU A 128 -3.67 3.96 -3.78
C LEU A 128 -2.19 3.88 -3.40
N LEU A 129 -1.42 4.92 -3.70
CA LEU A 129 0.00 4.97 -3.36
C LEU A 129 0.26 6.10 -2.39
N LEU A 130 1.04 5.80 -1.35
CA LEU A 130 1.55 6.76 -0.39
C LEU A 130 3.07 6.62 -0.37
N GLY A 131 3.82 7.71 -0.34
CA GLY A 131 5.28 7.63 -0.29
C GLY A 131 5.93 8.97 0.05
N ALA A 132 7.24 8.92 0.22
CA ALA A 132 8.06 10.07 0.59
C ALA A 132 8.37 10.98 -0.62
N LEU A 133 8.43 12.28 -0.37
CA LEU A 133 8.89 13.31 -1.30
C LEU A 133 10.20 13.92 -0.78
N GLY A 134 11.19 14.03 -1.68
CA GLY A 134 12.49 14.63 -1.39
C GLY A 134 13.33 13.87 -0.36
N GLU A 135 12.98 12.63 -0.02
CA GLU A 135 13.72 11.76 0.91
C GLU A 135 14.87 11.06 0.19
N SER A 136 16.06 11.07 0.77
CA SER A 136 17.24 10.36 0.29
C SER A 136 17.68 9.22 1.20
N PHE A 137 17.21 9.20 2.44
CA PHE A 137 17.43 8.09 3.35
C PHE A 137 16.41 8.03 4.49
N TYR A 138 16.30 6.86 5.11
CA TYR A 138 15.69 6.69 6.42
C TYR A 138 16.47 5.69 7.28
N LEU A 139 16.22 5.71 8.59
CA LEU A 139 16.82 4.81 9.57
C LEU A 139 15.84 3.71 9.97
N ALA A 140 16.29 2.46 9.84
CA ALA A 140 15.60 1.27 10.36
C ALA A 140 16.49 0.60 11.43
N GLY A 141 16.36 1.06 12.67
CA GLY A 141 17.27 0.70 13.74
C GLY A 141 18.68 1.20 13.45
N ALA A 142 19.65 0.28 13.32
CA ALA A 142 21.03 0.63 12.98
C ALA A 142 21.27 0.80 11.47
N ALA A 143 20.33 0.35 10.62
CA ALA A 143 20.48 0.43 9.18
C ALA A 143 20.07 1.81 8.66
N ARG A 144 20.94 2.44 7.85
CA ARG A 144 20.61 3.62 7.06
C ARG A 144 20.35 3.18 5.63
N LEU A 145 19.10 3.29 5.20
CA LEU A 145 18.61 2.79 3.93
C LEU A 145 18.53 3.95 2.93
N PRO A 146 19.14 3.83 1.73
CA PRO A 146 19.02 4.85 0.70
C PRO A 146 17.62 4.81 0.07
N VAL A 147 17.10 5.98 -0.27
CA VAL A 147 15.80 6.17 -0.94
C VAL A 147 16.06 6.98 -2.21
N VAL A 148 15.36 6.68 -3.31
CA VAL A 148 15.40 7.56 -4.47
C VAL A 148 14.59 8.82 -4.17
N PRO A 149 15.19 10.03 -4.19
CA PRO A 149 14.44 11.25 -3.97
C PRO A 149 13.52 11.51 -5.16
N LEU A 150 12.22 11.55 -4.90
CA LEU A 150 11.19 11.87 -5.88
C LEU A 150 10.56 13.23 -5.55
N ASP A 151 10.23 13.97 -6.60
CA ASP A 151 9.29 15.07 -6.50
C ASP A 151 7.88 14.66 -6.99
N GLU A 152 6.97 15.62 -6.94
CA GLU A 152 5.58 15.45 -7.36
C GLU A 152 5.41 15.14 -8.86
N ASP A 153 6.29 15.66 -9.71
CA ASP A 153 6.25 15.48 -11.17
C ASP A 153 6.84 14.12 -11.55
N ASP A 154 7.89 13.66 -10.86
CA ASP A 154 8.44 12.32 -10.99
C ASP A 154 7.36 11.25 -10.77
N VAL A 155 6.55 11.37 -9.71
CA VAL A 155 5.47 10.43 -9.38
C VAL A 155 4.35 10.49 -10.44
N ARG A 156 3.95 11.69 -10.86
CA ARG A 156 2.91 11.87 -11.90
C ARG A 156 3.35 11.32 -13.25
N GLY A 157 4.60 11.56 -13.63
CA GLY A 157 5.22 11.06 -14.85
C GLY A 157 5.22 9.54 -14.86
N ALA A 158 5.74 8.90 -13.81
CA ALA A 158 5.78 7.44 -13.70
C ALA A 158 4.40 6.78 -13.79
N LEU A 159 3.37 7.36 -13.16
CA LEU A 159 2.00 6.87 -13.27
C LEU A 159 1.43 7.01 -14.68
N SER A 160 1.68 8.14 -15.33
CA SER A 160 1.23 8.42 -16.69
C SER A 160 1.91 7.48 -17.70
N ASP A 161 3.22 7.26 -17.56
CA ASP A 161 4.01 6.33 -18.37
C ASP A 161 3.54 4.87 -18.17
N ALA A 162 3.10 4.53 -16.96
CA ALA A 162 2.46 3.26 -16.65
C ALA A 162 0.99 3.16 -17.11
N GLY A 163 0.48 4.19 -17.78
CA GLY A 163 -0.87 4.26 -18.35
C GLY A 163 -1.98 4.54 -17.34
N PHE A 164 -1.66 4.82 -16.07
CA PHE A 164 -2.65 5.10 -15.05
C PHE A 164 -3.28 6.50 -15.25
N THR A 165 -4.58 6.59 -15.02
CA THR A 165 -5.28 7.88 -14.88
C THR A 165 -5.26 8.32 -13.43
N ILE A 166 -4.64 9.46 -13.14
CA ILE A 166 -4.64 10.07 -11.80
C ILE A 166 -6.04 10.64 -11.51
N ARG A 167 -6.64 10.22 -10.40
CA ARG A 167 -7.97 10.66 -9.93
C ARG A 167 -7.87 11.71 -8.83
N ASP A 168 -6.90 11.55 -7.94
CA ASP A 168 -6.59 12.49 -6.86
C ASP A 168 -5.09 12.44 -6.59
N PHE A 169 -4.47 13.58 -6.35
CA PHE A 169 -3.09 13.69 -5.92
C PHE A 169 -3.01 14.77 -4.85
N ARG A 170 -2.45 14.42 -3.69
CA ARG A 170 -2.26 15.33 -2.57
C ARG A 170 -0.85 15.21 -2.05
N SER A 171 -0.31 16.33 -1.60
CA SER A 171 0.95 16.37 -0.87
C SER A 171 0.74 16.93 0.53
N TYR A 172 1.55 16.43 1.45
CA TYR A 172 1.66 16.90 2.81
C TYR A 172 3.11 17.32 3.04
N ALA A 173 3.35 18.62 3.20
CA ALA A 173 4.68 19.12 3.54
C ALA A 173 5.01 18.75 4.98
N MET A 174 6.18 18.14 5.20
CA MET A 174 6.58 17.69 6.54
C MET A 174 6.92 18.90 7.41
N PRO A 175 6.14 19.18 8.49
CA PRO A 175 6.36 20.33 9.34
C PRO A 175 7.66 20.15 10.14
N PRO A 176 8.36 21.24 10.52
CA PRO A 176 9.61 21.16 11.27
C PRO A 176 9.52 20.31 12.54
N ALA A 177 8.38 20.33 13.23
CA ALA A 177 8.16 19.58 14.47
C ALA A 177 8.17 18.04 14.28
N LEU A 178 7.97 17.55 13.06
CA LEU A 178 7.99 16.12 12.74
C LEU A 178 9.30 15.66 12.06
N ARG A 179 10.26 16.57 11.86
CA ARG A 179 11.58 16.24 11.31
C ARG A 179 12.50 15.78 12.44
N THR A 180 12.40 14.51 12.80
CA THR A 180 13.04 13.91 13.98
C THR A 180 14.43 13.33 13.71
N ALA A 181 15.05 13.65 12.56
CA ALA A 181 16.36 13.17 12.11
C ALA A 181 16.47 11.63 11.91
N VAL A 182 15.34 10.93 11.89
CA VAL A 182 15.25 9.51 11.52
C VAL A 182 15.23 9.32 9.99
N ASP A 183 15.01 10.40 9.25
CA ASP A 183 14.98 10.51 7.79
C ASP A 183 15.27 11.98 7.40
N ASP A 184 15.29 12.26 6.10
CA ASP A 184 15.36 13.61 5.54
C ASP A 184 14.14 13.98 4.68
N VAL A 185 12.99 13.35 4.97
CA VAL A 185 11.76 13.54 4.19
C VAL A 185 11.28 15.00 4.22
N GLN A 186 10.95 15.53 3.04
CA GLN A 186 10.44 16.90 2.90
C GLN A 186 8.91 16.95 2.87
N GLY A 187 8.29 15.87 2.41
CA GLY A 187 6.85 15.71 2.40
C GLY A 187 6.41 14.29 2.08
N VAL A 188 5.11 14.07 2.07
CA VAL A 188 4.48 12.79 1.72
C VAL A 188 3.51 13.04 0.59
N PHE A 189 3.47 12.17 -0.40
CA PHE A 189 2.41 12.16 -1.40
C PHE A 189 1.34 11.11 -1.06
N PHE A 190 0.10 11.41 -1.44
CA PHE A 190 -0.98 10.46 -1.59
C PHE A 190 -1.49 10.55 -3.02
N VAL A 191 -1.59 9.43 -3.70
CA VAL A 191 -2.21 9.36 -5.03
C VAL A 191 -3.28 8.28 -5.07
N HIS A 192 -4.42 8.65 -5.62
CA HIS A 192 -5.40 7.69 -6.11
C HIS A 192 -5.33 7.70 -7.63
N ALA A 193 -4.93 6.58 -8.21
CA ALA A 193 -4.86 6.37 -9.64
C ALA A 193 -5.72 5.18 -10.07
N GLN A 194 -6.11 5.14 -11.34
CA GLN A 194 -6.91 4.05 -11.89
C GLN A 194 -6.22 3.46 -13.12
N LYS A 195 -6.09 2.14 -13.14
CA LYS A 195 -5.57 1.40 -14.30
C LYS A 195 -6.55 1.55 -15.46
N PRO A 196 -6.08 1.69 -16.71
CA PRO A 196 -6.97 1.83 -17.86
C PRO A 196 -7.91 0.63 -17.98
N LEU A 197 -9.08 0.85 -18.57
CA LEU A 197 -9.95 -0.25 -19.00
C LEU A 197 -9.24 -1.02 -20.12
N GLU A 198 -9.57 -2.30 -20.28
CA GLU A 198 -9.20 -2.99 -21.52
C GLU A 198 -9.84 -2.26 -22.70
N GLY A 199 -9.03 -2.01 -23.74
CA GLY A 199 -9.50 -1.46 -25.01
C GLY A 199 -10.26 -2.49 -25.82
#